data_AF-A0AAX2M1V6-F1
#
_entry.id   AF-A0AAX2M1V6-F1
#
_cell.length_a   1.000
_cell.length_b   1.000
_cell.length_c   1.000
_cell.angle_alpha   90.00
_cell.angle_beta   90.00
_cell.angle_gamma   90.00
#
_symmetry.space_group_name_H-M   'P 1'
#
loop_
_entity.id
_entity.type
_entity.pdbx_description
1 polymer ?
#
loop_
_entity_poly.entity_id
_entity_poly.type
_entity_poly.pdbx_seq_one_letter_code
_entity_poly.pdbx_strand_id
1 'polypeptide(L)'
;MGVNALDEEAKLRYKKSFIELNAKQKDEVLRAFEQDKTKVSFGDKIKASDFFTELRSMTIAGVYVDPIYGGNANMQAWCMKKFLGAQMTYAAQILDGDKFEVIEPISLANMSH
;
A
#
# COMPACT_ATOMS: atom_id res chain seq x y z
N MET A 1 6.62 2.58 16.53
CA MET A 1 5.75 1.98 17.56
C MET A 1 4.91 0.84 17.00
N GLY A 2 4.03 1.05 16.01
CA GLY A 2 3.18 -0.03 15.47
C GLY A 2 3.91 -1.19 14.78
N VAL A 3 4.92 -0.92 13.94
CA VAL A 3 5.72 -1.99 13.31
C VAL A 3 6.49 -2.82 14.34
N ASN A 4 7.01 -2.18 15.39
CA ASN A 4 7.68 -2.90 16.48
C ASN A 4 6.69 -3.79 17.24
N ALA A 5 5.48 -3.28 17.53
CA ALA A 5 4.44 -4.07 18.17
C ALA A 5 4.02 -5.27 17.31
N LEU A 6 3.97 -5.14 15.98
CA LEU A 6 3.71 -6.25 15.06
C LEU A 6 4.79 -7.35 15.18
N ASP A 7 6.06 -6.93 15.24
CA ASP A 7 7.18 -7.83 15.42
C ASP A 7 7.21 -8.47 16.82
N GLU A 8 6.86 -7.73 17.86
CA GLU A 8 6.71 -8.21 19.22
C GLU A 8 5.59 -9.25 19.33
N GLU A 9 4.44 -9.00 18.72
CA GLU A 9 3.32 -9.96 18.69
C GLU A 9 3.74 -11.28 18.01
N ALA A 10 4.47 -11.18 16.89
CA ALA A 10 5.05 -12.34 16.21
C ALA A 10 5.99 -13.13 17.12
N LYS A 11 6.89 -12.44 17.84
CA LYS A 11 7.79 -13.05 18.81
C LYS A 11 7.03 -13.69 19.99
N LEU A 12 5.97 -13.06 20.49
CA LEU A 12 5.15 -13.58 21.58
C LEU A 12 4.33 -14.83 21.18
N ARG A 13 3.99 -14.99 19.90
CA ARG A 13 3.25 -16.15 19.38
C ARG A 13 4.15 -17.28 18.91
N TYR A 14 5.21 -16.96 18.16
CA TYR A 14 5.99 -17.95 17.42
C TYR A 14 7.50 -17.91 17.71
N LYS A 15 7.96 -17.00 18.59
CA LYS A 15 9.38 -16.82 18.94
C LYS A 15 10.28 -16.49 17.74
N LYS A 16 9.71 -15.90 16.70
CA LYS A 16 10.36 -15.44 15.47
C LYS A 16 9.93 -14.02 15.14
N SER A 17 10.77 -13.28 14.40
CA SER A 17 10.37 -11.99 13.85
C SER A 17 9.25 -12.15 12.84
N PHE A 18 8.40 -11.12 12.69
CA PHE A 18 7.27 -11.15 11.76
C PHE A 18 7.71 -11.50 10.32
N ILE A 19 8.87 -11.00 9.88
CA ILE A 19 9.36 -11.24 8.52
C ILE A 19 9.73 -12.71 8.26
N GLU A 20 10.12 -13.43 9.31
CA GLU A 20 10.55 -14.83 9.28
C GLU A 20 9.38 -15.82 9.35
N LEU A 21 8.16 -15.33 9.61
CA LEU A 21 6.95 -16.14 9.64
C LEU A 21 6.56 -16.59 8.23
N ASN A 22 5.96 -17.78 8.14
CA ASN A 22 5.30 -18.21 6.90
C ASN A 22 4.00 -17.41 6.67
N ALA A 23 3.43 -17.50 5.47
CA ALA A 23 2.25 -16.71 5.09
C ALA A 23 1.06 -16.89 6.05
N LYS A 24 0.76 -18.13 6.44
CA LYS A 24 -0.36 -18.42 7.36
C LYS A 24 -0.14 -17.81 8.74
N GLN A 25 1.09 -17.87 9.26
CA GLN A 25 1.45 -17.26 10.53
C GLN A 25 1.39 -15.73 10.47
N LYS A 26 1.83 -15.13 9.36
CA LYS A 26 1.69 -13.68 9.12
C LYS A 26 0.22 -13.26 9.14
N ASP A 27 -0.64 -14.00 8.45
CA ASP A 27 -2.08 -13.77 8.45
C ASP A 27 -2.69 -13.87 9.85
N GLU A 28 -2.29 -14.86 10.66
CA GLU A 28 -2.76 -15.02 12.03
C GLU A 28 -2.38 -13.84 12.92
N VAL A 29 -1.16 -13.31 12.78
CA VAL A 29 -0.73 -12.08 13.48
C VAL A 29 -1.54 -10.88 13.01
N LEU A 30 -1.64 -10.66 11.70
CA LEU A 30 -2.38 -9.51 11.14
C LEU A 30 -3.86 -9.52 11.52
N ARG A 31 -4.52 -10.69 11.51
CA ARG A 31 -5.91 -10.84 11.99
C ARG A 31 -6.05 -10.56 13.48
N ALA A 32 -5.04 -10.87 14.29
CA ALA A 32 -5.07 -10.53 15.70
C ALA A 32 -5.06 -9.01 15.91
N PHE A 33 -4.29 -8.28 15.12
CA PHE A 33 -4.33 -6.81 15.12
C PHE A 33 -5.67 -6.27 14.64
N GLU A 34 -6.21 -6.80 13.53
CA GLU A 34 -7.52 -6.40 13.00
C GLU A 34 -8.65 -6.55 14.03
N GLN A 35 -8.60 -7.61 14.86
CA GLN A 35 -9.67 -7.97 15.80
C GLN A 35 -9.45 -7.47 17.23
N ASP A 36 -8.41 -6.67 17.49
CA ASP A 36 -8.00 -6.28 18.85
C ASP A 36 -7.72 -7.47 19.79
N LYS A 37 -7.20 -8.56 19.24
CA LYS A 37 -6.84 -9.80 19.96
C LYS A 37 -5.33 -10.00 20.03
N THR A 38 -4.59 -8.91 20.19
CA THR A 38 -3.13 -8.93 20.36
C THR A 38 -2.74 -9.20 21.82
N LYS A 39 -1.58 -9.80 22.03
CA LYS A 39 -0.94 -9.87 23.35
C LYS A 39 -0.21 -8.56 23.67
N VAL A 40 0.29 -7.86 22.65
CA VAL A 40 0.84 -6.51 22.79
C VAL A 40 -0.25 -5.49 23.07
N SER A 41 0.05 -4.53 23.94
CA SER A 41 -0.84 -3.41 24.29
C SER A 41 -0.29 -2.11 23.72
N PHE A 42 -1.18 -1.26 23.22
CA PHE A 42 -0.90 0.09 22.75
C PHE A 42 -1.25 1.16 23.80
N GLY A 43 -1.42 0.74 25.06
CA GLY A 43 -2.00 1.56 26.13
C GLY A 43 -3.52 1.61 26.06
N ASP A 44 -4.14 2.46 26.87
CA ASP A 44 -5.60 2.43 27.09
C ASP A 44 -6.42 3.15 26.00
N LYS A 45 -5.76 3.92 25.14
CA LYS A 45 -6.43 4.84 24.20
C LYS A 45 -6.31 4.45 22.73
N ILE A 46 -5.38 3.57 22.39
CA ILE A 46 -5.08 3.20 21.01
C ILE A 46 -5.33 1.71 20.87
N LYS A 47 -6.09 1.33 19.86
CA LYS A 47 -6.39 -0.07 19.58
C LYS A 47 -5.39 -0.66 18.59
N ALA A 48 -5.20 -1.97 18.64
CA ALA A 48 -4.37 -2.65 17.66
C ALA A 48 -4.98 -2.56 16.25
N SER A 49 -6.31 -2.52 16.18
CA SER A 49 -7.08 -2.33 14.95
C SER A 49 -6.81 -0.98 14.27
N ASP A 50 -6.53 0.07 15.04
CA ASP A 50 -6.23 1.40 14.50
C ASP A 50 -4.93 1.35 13.69
N PHE A 51 -3.89 0.72 14.27
CA PHE A 51 -2.63 0.50 13.57
C PHE A 51 -2.81 -0.41 12.34
N PHE A 52 -3.59 -1.49 12.44
CA PHE A 52 -3.87 -2.36 11.29
C PHE A 52 -4.53 -1.61 10.14
N THR A 53 -5.51 -0.77 10.46
CA THR A 53 -6.23 0.06 9.49
C THR A 53 -5.29 1.02 8.77
N GLU A 54 -4.41 1.68 9.52
CA GLU A 54 -3.41 2.59 8.95
C GLU A 54 -2.40 1.85 8.08
N LEU A 55 -1.86 0.72 8.56
CA LEU A 55 -0.93 -0.12 7.82
C LEU A 55 -1.53 -0.60 6.48
N ARG A 56 -2.78 -1.05 6.51
CA ARG A 56 -3.50 -1.48 5.30
C ARG A 56 -3.71 -0.31 4.33
N SER A 57 -4.12 0.85 4.84
CA SER A 57 -4.33 2.05 4.03
C SER A 57 -3.04 2.52 3.36
N MET A 58 -1.93 2.56 4.10
CA MET A 58 -0.60 2.90 3.57
C MET A 58 -0.09 1.89 2.56
N THR A 59 -0.35 0.59 2.77
CA THR A 59 0.02 -0.46 1.80
C THR A 59 -0.73 -0.27 0.48
N ILE A 60 -2.04 -0.01 0.53
CA ILE A 60 -2.84 0.26 -0.67
C ILE A 60 -2.39 1.55 -1.34
N ALA A 61 -2.13 2.61 -0.56
CA ALA A 61 -1.60 3.87 -1.09
C ALA A 61 -0.28 3.63 -1.83
N GLY A 62 0.66 2.89 -1.24
CA GLY A 62 1.93 2.52 -1.88
C GLY A 62 1.78 1.70 -3.16
N VAL A 63 0.71 0.91 -3.31
CA VAL A 63 0.42 0.20 -4.57
C VAL A 63 0.02 1.17 -5.70
N TYR A 64 -0.67 2.26 -5.38
CA TYR A 64 -1.23 3.19 -6.37
C TYR A 64 -0.52 4.55 -6.47
N VAL A 65 0.47 4.80 -5.63
CA VAL A 65 1.22 6.07 -5.61
C VAL A 65 2.03 6.26 -6.90
N ASP A 66 2.49 7.49 -7.18
CA ASP A 66 3.47 7.70 -8.25
C ASP A 66 4.80 6.98 -7.91
N PRO A 67 5.45 6.29 -8.86
CA PRO A 67 6.72 5.61 -8.64
C PRO A 67 7.82 6.45 -7.98
N ILE A 68 7.80 7.78 -8.15
CA ILE A 68 8.78 8.68 -7.52
C ILE A 68 8.77 8.59 -5.98
N TYR A 69 7.65 8.18 -5.38
CA TYR A 69 7.53 8.03 -3.93
C TYR A 69 7.92 6.62 -3.43
N GLY A 70 8.52 5.79 -4.29
CA GLY A 70 9.05 4.47 -3.92
C GLY A 70 8.00 3.35 -3.89
N GLY A 71 6.77 3.61 -4.34
CA GLY A 71 5.71 2.61 -4.54
C GLY A 71 5.44 2.33 -6.02
N ASN A 72 4.36 1.58 -6.33
CA ASN A 72 3.84 1.32 -7.68
C ASN A 72 4.93 1.14 -8.77
N ALA A 73 5.85 0.20 -8.55
CA ALA A 73 6.97 -0.01 -9.46
C ALA A 73 6.49 -0.18 -10.92
N ASN A 74 7.13 0.55 -11.84
CA ASN A 74 6.80 0.57 -13.27
C ASN A 74 5.33 0.92 -13.58
N MET A 75 4.65 1.64 -12.68
CA MET A 75 3.26 2.10 -12.86
C MET A 75 2.27 0.96 -13.12
N GLN A 76 2.58 -0.26 -12.68
CA GLN A 76 1.78 -1.46 -13.00
C GLN A 76 0.34 -1.36 -12.49
N ALA A 77 0.12 -0.74 -11.34
CA ALA A 77 -1.24 -0.52 -10.83
C ALA A 77 -2.01 0.50 -11.69
N TRP A 78 -1.31 1.48 -12.28
CA TRP A 78 -1.89 2.44 -13.19
C TRP A 78 -2.23 1.80 -14.54
N CYS A 79 -1.32 0.99 -15.11
CA CYS A 79 -1.58 0.19 -16.31
C CYS A 79 -2.84 -0.69 -16.15
N MET A 80 -2.95 -1.40 -15.02
CA MET A 80 -4.13 -2.23 -14.72
C MET A 80 -5.43 -1.41 -14.68
N LYS A 81 -5.38 -0.20 -14.14
CA LYS A 81 -6.53 0.71 -14.06
C LYS A 81 -6.77 1.51 -15.34
N LYS A 82 -5.89 1.39 -16.34
CA LYS A 82 -5.82 2.33 -17.49
C LYS A 82 -5.75 3.79 -17.05
N PHE A 83 -5.13 4.03 -15.89
CA PHE A 83 -4.86 5.37 -15.40
C PHE A 83 -3.58 5.85 -16.06
N LEU A 84 -3.63 7.02 -16.70
CA LEU A 84 -2.52 7.54 -17.49
C LEU A 84 -1.50 8.32 -16.64
N GLY A 85 -1.75 8.52 -15.34
CA GLY A 85 -0.96 9.45 -14.54
C GLY A 85 -1.48 10.89 -14.63
N ALA A 86 -0.79 11.84 -13.98
CA ALA A 86 -1.21 13.24 -13.89
C ALA A 86 -0.89 14.07 -15.15
N GLN A 87 -1.17 13.52 -16.34
CA GLN A 87 -0.82 14.15 -17.61
C GLN A 87 -1.86 15.22 -17.99
N MET A 88 -1.57 16.49 -17.73
CA MET A 88 -2.48 17.63 -17.96
C MET A 88 -2.85 17.87 -19.43
N THR A 89 -1.97 17.52 -20.38
CA THR A 89 -2.13 17.81 -21.81
C THR A 89 -3.09 16.89 -22.56
N TYR A 90 -3.53 15.78 -21.94
CA TYR A 90 -4.30 14.75 -22.64
C TYR A 90 -5.80 14.97 -22.70
N ALA A 91 -6.36 15.86 -21.87
CA ALA A 91 -7.78 16.22 -21.99
C ALA A 91 -8.09 16.71 -23.41
N ALA A 92 -7.22 17.54 -24.01
CA ALA A 92 -7.40 18.01 -25.38
C ALA A 92 -7.27 16.88 -26.42
N GLN A 93 -6.26 16.01 -26.31
CA GLN A 93 -6.02 14.94 -27.30
C GLN A 93 -7.07 13.82 -27.28
N ILE A 94 -7.64 13.50 -26.10
CA ILE A 94 -8.67 12.46 -25.97
C ILE A 94 -10.06 13.02 -26.31
N LEU A 95 -10.33 14.29 -26.02
CA LEU A 95 -11.63 14.92 -26.32
C LEU A 95 -11.78 15.33 -27.80
N ASP A 96 -10.69 15.70 -28.47
CA ASP A 96 -10.70 16.18 -29.86
C ASP A 96 -10.33 15.08 -30.90
N GLY A 97 -10.04 13.85 -30.46
CA GLY A 97 -9.62 12.75 -31.31
C GLY A 97 -10.75 11.80 -31.72
N ASP A 98 -10.85 11.48 -33.02
CA ASP A 98 -11.85 10.54 -33.59
C ASP A 98 -11.59 9.04 -33.24
N LYS A 99 -10.50 8.72 -32.53
CA LYS A 99 -10.08 7.34 -32.25
C LYS A 99 -9.61 7.16 -30.81
N PHE A 100 -9.97 6.02 -30.22
CA PHE A 100 -9.49 5.60 -28.92
C PHE A 100 -8.03 5.14 -29.01
N GLU A 101 -7.11 5.88 -28.41
CA GLU A 101 -5.69 5.54 -28.33
C GLU A 101 -5.32 5.03 -26.92
N VAL A 102 -4.55 3.95 -26.86
CA VAL A 102 -3.99 3.44 -25.60
C VAL A 102 -2.68 4.16 -25.35
N ILE A 103 -2.69 5.04 -24.36
CA ILE A 103 -1.53 5.82 -23.94
C ILE A 103 -0.90 5.13 -22.72
N GLU A 104 0.43 5.08 -22.67
CA GLU A 104 1.14 4.54 -21.50
C GLU A 104 1.15 5.57 -20.36
N PRO A 105 1.09 5.11 -19.09
CA PRO A 105 1.20 6.01 -17.96
C PRO A 105 2.55 6.70 -17.89
N ILE A 106 2.55 7.97 -17.48
CA ILE A 106 3.75 8.76 -17.24
C ILE A 106 3.78 9.21 -15.77
N SER A 107 4.85 8.81 -15.07
CA SER A 107 5.19 9.29 -13.73
C SER A 107 5.68 10.74 -13.79
N LEU A 108 5.47 11.49 -12.71
CA LEU A 108 6.00 12.84 -12.52
C LEU A 108 7.51 12.94 -12.81
N ALA A 109 8.28 11.90 -12.49
CA ALA A 109 9.72 11.86 -12.74
C ALA A 109 10.10 11.97 -14.24
N ASN A 110 9.18 11.58 -15.13
CA ASN A 110 9.39 11.54 -16.57
C ASN A 110 8.62 12.65 -17.31
N MET A 111 7.98 13.57 -16.60
CA MET A 111 7.35 14.74 -17.22
C MET A 111 8.44 15.74 -17.63
N SER A 112 8.58 16.02 -18.93
CA SER A 112 9.46 17.10 -19.40
C SER A 112 8.82 18.46 -19.08
N HIS A 113 9.59 19.36 -18.48
CA HIS A 113 9.28 20.79 -18.41
C HIS A 113 9.64 21.49 -19.72
#